data_AF-A0A8W8NWN9-F1
#
_entry.id   AF-A0A8W8NWN9-F1
#
_cell.length_a   1.000
_cell.length_b   1.000
_cell.length_c   1.000
_cell.angle_alpha   90.00
_cell.angle_beta   90.00
_cell.angle_gamma   90.00
#
_symmetry.space_group_name_H-M   'P 1'
#
loop_
_entity.id
_entity.type
_entity.pdbx_description
1 polymer ?
#
loop_
_entity_poly.entity_id
_entity_poly.type
_entity_poly.pdbx_seq_one_letter_code
_entity_poly.pdbx_strand_id
1 'polypeptide(L)'
;MWRSMLIESSSFKLFVVDEAHMVINWGESSGKSEPFREWFGRLGEIRSLIACPALVITATASRASRRKLRKKLTLVNFHEIVDSPDRENIKLFVEKIKVNEKISVTFSWLIDMVMDQGGECPRHIIFCPSIKLCADVYFAFKVSLNECINYIEMFHSCTTDQVKDEIREDMENKDGH
;
A
#
# COMPACT_ATOMS: atom_id res chain seq x y z
N MET A 1 -14.09 -15.13 19.89
CA MET A 1 -14.33 -13.75 19.43
C MET A 1 -15.11 -13.69 18.11
N TRP A 2 -14.72 -14.34 16.99
CA TRP A 2 -15.63 -14.44 15.81
C TRP A 2 -16.65 -15.59 15.89
N ARG A 3 -16.28 -16.71 16.54
CA ARG A 3 -17.17 -17.88 16.68
C ARG A 3 -18.45 -17.57 17.47
N SER A 4 -18.37 -16.70 18.47
CA SER A 4 -19.54 -16.23 19.23
C SER A 4 -20.52 -15.44 18.35
N MET A 5 -20.01 -14.60 17.43
CA MET A 5 -20.84 -13.87 16.47
C MET A 5 -21.62 -14.82 15.54
N LEU A 6 -21.06 -15.99 15.22
CA LEU A 6 -21.75 -17.01 14.42
C LEU A 6 -22.81 -17.80 15.20
N ILE A 7 -22.74 -17.80 16.53
CA ILE A 7 -23.69 -18.52 17.39
C ILE A 7 -24.87 -17.62 17.76
N GLU A 8 -24.64 -16.33 17.95
CA GLU A 8 -25.67 -15.37 18.38
C GLU A 8 -26.59 -14.92 17.23
N SER A 9 -26.14 -15.04 15.97
CA SER A 9 -26.93 -14.64 14.80
C SER A 9 -27.31 -15.85 13.95
N SER A 10 -28.61 -16.00 13.70
CA SER A 10 -29.17 -17.07 12.86
C SER A 10 -29.38 -16.66 11.40
N SER A 11 -29.14 -15.40 11.03
CA SER A 11 -29.39 -14.91 9.66
C SER A 11 -28.33 -13.91 9.18
N PHE A 12 -27.34 -14.41 8.45
CA PHE A 12 -26.37 -13.59 7.71
C PHE A 12 -26.96 -13.15 6.38
N LYS A 13 -26.83 -11.87 6.03
CA LYS A 13 -27.35 -11.31 4.78
C LYS A 13 -26.29 -11.13 3.69
N LEU A 14 -25.05 -10.83 4.09
CA LEU A 14 -23.96 -10.57 3.15
C LEU A 14 -22.61 -10.84 3.84
N PHE A 15 -21.69 -11.46 3.10
CA PHE A 15 -20.29 -11.61 3.49
C PHE A 15 -19.42 -10.72 2.62
N VAL A 16 -18.79 -9.70 3.22
CA VAL A 16 -17.94 -8.76 2.49
C VAL A 16 -16.48 -8.98 2.85
N VAL A 17 -15.63 -9.10 1.84
CA VAL A 17 -14.17 -9.09 1.99
C VAL A 17 -13.63 -7.93 1.19
N ASP A 18 -13.20 -6.89 1.91
CA ASP A 18 -12.46 -5.77 1.32
C ASP A 18 -10.95 -6.08 1.30
N GLU A 19 -10.24 -5.44 0.38
CA GLU A 19 -8.84 -5.71 0.07
C GLU A 19 -8.53 -7.20 -0.05
N ALA A 20 -9.36 -7.92 -0.81
CA ALA A 20 -9.34 -9.38 -0.86
C ALA A 20 -7.97 -9.97 -1.25
N HIS A 21 -7.13 -9.24 -1.97
CA HIS A 21 -5.77 -9.66 -2.28
C HIS A 21 -4.91 -9.98 -1.04
N MET A 22 -5.25 -9.43 0.14
CA MET A 22 -4.58 -9.71 1.42
C MET A 22 -4.76 -11.15 1.90
N VAL A 23 -5.83 -11.83 1.49
CA VAL A 23 -6.06 -13.27 1.76
C VAL A 23 -4.88 -14.10 1.25
N ILE A 24 -4.28 -13.68 0.14
CA ILE A 24 -3.10 -14.32 -0.45
C ILE A 24 -1.84 -13.68 0.11
N ASN A 25 -1.73 -12.36 0.03
CA ASN A 25 -0.46 -11.67 0.29
C ASN A 25 -0.02 -11.73 1.75
N TRP A 26 -0.95 -11.68 2.70
CA TRP A 26 -0.65 -11.75 4.13
C TRP A 26 -1.11 -13.06 4.77
N GLY A 27 -2.14 -13.68 4.20
CA GLY A 27 -2.70 -14.94 4.70
C GLY A 27 -1.92 -16.19 4.30
N GLU A 28 -1.04 -16.13 3.30
CA GLU A 28 -0.20 -17.26 2.89
C GLU A 28 1.26 -17.09 3.32
N SER A 29 1.90 -18.22 3.63
CA SER A 29 3.36 -18.29 3.77
C SER A 29 4.03 -18.09 2.40
N SER A 30 5.04 -17.23 2.35
CA SER A 30 5.98 -17.14 1.23
C SER A 30 7.20 -18.03 1.51
N GLY A 31 7.10 -19.33 1.24
CA GLY A 31 8.22 -20.26 1.38
C GLY A 31 8.35 -20.86 2.79
N LYS A 32 9.41 -20.51 3.53
CA LYS A 32 9.71 -21.05 4.88
C LYS A 32 9.25 -20.14 6.03
N SER A 33 8.68 -18.97 5.75
CA SER A 33 8.23 -18.03 6.76
C SER A 33 6.76 -18.25 7.11
N GLU A 34 6.36 -18.00 8.35
CA GLU A 34 4.95 -17.97 8.71
C GLU A 34 4.20 -16.85 7.96
N PRO A 35 2.88 -17.01 7.72
CA PRO A 35 2.07 -15.95 7.14
C PRO A 35 2.06 -14.72 8.05
N PHE A 36 2.21 -13.54 7.46
CA PHE A 36 2.23 -12.27 8.21
C PHE A 36 0.92 -12.05 9.00
N ARG A 37 -0.22 -12.46 8.44
CA ARG A 37 -1.52 -12.48 9.12
C ARG A 37 -2.31 -13.72 8.74
N GLU A 38 -2.01 -14.84 9.39
CA GLU A 38 -2.66 -16.15 9.16
C GLU A 38 -4.19 -16.07 9.04
N TRP A 39 -4.84 -15.27 9.88
CA TRP A 39 -6.29 -15.15 9.93
C TRP A 39 -6.92 -14.69 8.61
N PHE A 40 -6.22 -13.88 7.80
CA PHE A 40 -6.70 -13.52 6.45
C PHE A 40 -6.79 -14.74 5.54
N GLY A 41 -5.87 -15.69 5.67
CA GLY A 41 -5.86 -16.93 4.88
C GLY A 41 -6.99 -17.91 5.25
N ARG A 42 -7.64 -17.70 6.40
CA ARG A 42 -8.67 -18.57 6.98
C ARG A 42 -10.10 -18.08 6.77
N LEU A 43 -10.30 -16.97 6.04
CA LEU A 43 -11.64 -16.42 5.76
C LEU A 43 -12.58 -17.42 5.04
N GLY A 44 -12.03 -18.40 4.32
CA GLY A 44 -12.79 -19.50 3.75
C GLY A 44 -13.52 -20.37 4.77
N GLU A 45 -12.99 -20.50 5.99
CA GLU A 45 -13.66 -21.24 7.07
C GLU A 45 -14.97 -20.55 7.46
N ILE A 46 -14.94 -19.22 7.65
CA ILE A 46 -16.13 -18.42 7.96
C ILE A 46 -17.12 -18.54 6.81
N ARG A 47 -16.66 -18.34 5.57
CA ARG A 47 -17.50 -18.40 4.37
C ARG A 47 -18.19 -19.76 4.20
N SER A 48 -17.56 -20.84 4.64
CA SER A 48 -18.11 -22.21 4.59
C SER A 48 -19.18 -22.47 5.66
N LEU A 49 -19.19 -21.69 6.74
CA LEU A 49 -20.15 -21.80 7.83
C LEU A 49 -21.40 -20.92 7.64
N ILE A 50 -21.31 -19.86 6.82
CA ILE A 50 -22.41 -18.93 6.59
C ILE A 50 -23.01 -19.10 5.18
N ALA A 51 -24.33 -19.17 5.10
CA ALA A 51 -25.07 -19.27 3.85
C ALA A 51 -25.67 -17.91 3.45
N CYS A 52 -24.85 -17.05 2.82
CA CYS A 52 -25.30 -15.77 2.28
C CYS A 52 -24.50 -15.39 1.01
N PRO A 53 -24.99 -14.42 0.21
CA PRO A 53 -24.20 -13.82 -0.87
C PRO A 53 -22.85 -13.30 -0.36
N ALA A 54 -21.85 -13.33 -1.24
CA ALA A 54 -20.52 -12.81 -0.94
C ALA A 54 -20.14 -11.70 -1.91
N LEU A 55 -19.58 -10.60 -1.38
CA LEU A 55 -18.99 -9.51 -2.12
C LEU A 55 -17.51 -9.45 -1.80
N VAL A 56 -16.67 -9.61 -2.82
CA VAL A 56 -15.21 -9.68 -2.67
C VAL A 56 -14.61 -8.58 -3.54
N ILE A 57 -14.00 -7.59 -2.89
CA ILE A 57 -13.53 -6.35 -3.53
C ILE A 57 -12.02 -6.25 -3.33
N THR A 58 -11.32 -5.81 -4.38
CA THR A 58 -9.87 -5.53 -4.32
C THR A 58 -9.47 -4.67 -5.50
N ALA A 59 -8.63 -3.66 -5.28
CA ALA A 59 -8.10 -2.83 -6.37
C ALA A 59 -7.07 -3.58 -7.22
N THR A 60 -6.23 -4.41 -6.59
CA THR A 60 -5.13 -5.10 -7.26
C THR A 60 -5.31 -6.63 -7.22
N ALA A 61 -5.60 -7.25 -8.35
CA ALA A 61 -5.63 -8.72 -8.43
C ALA A 61 -5.35 -9.25 -9.84
N SER A 62 -4.19 -9.91 -9.99
CA SER A 62 -3.87 -10.66 -11.21
C SER A 62 -4.88 -11.78 -11.48
N ARG A 63 -4.95 -12.26 -12.72
CA ARG A 63 -5.79 -13.43 -13.07
C ARG A 63 -5.46 -14.66 -12.20
N ALA A 64 -4.20 -14.86 -11.85
CA ALA A 64 -3.77 -15.94 -10.97
C ALA A 64 -4.27 -15.73 -9.53
N SER A 65 -4.16 -14.50 -9.02
CA SER A 65 -4.66 -14.10 -7.69
C SER A 65 -6.17 -14.27 -7.59
N ARG A 66 -6.94 -13.81 -8.59
CA ARG A 66 -8.41 -13.98 -8.64
C ARG A 66 -8.82 -15.45 -8.58
N ARG A 67 -8.12 -16.33 -9.32
CA ARG A 67 -8.35 -17.78 -9.26
C ARG A 67 -8.05 -18.38 -7.88
N LYS A 68 -7.00 -17.91 -7.20
CA LYS A 68 -6.68 -18.33 -5.83
C LYS A 68 -7.76 -17.86 -4.84
N LEU A 69 -8.17 -16.59 -4.92
CA LEU A 69 -9.23 -16.01 -4.07
C LEU A 69 -10.53 -16.80 -4.19
N ARG A 70 -10.96 -17.11 -5.42
CA ARG A 70 -12.15 -17.94 -5.66
C ARG A 70 -12.11 -19.26 -4.88
N LYS A 71 -10.97 -19.95 -4.90
CA LYS A 71 -10.81 -21.23 -4.19
C LYS A 71 -10.79 -21.04 -2.68
N LYS A 72 -10.01 -20.07 -2.18
CA LYS A 72 -9.84 -19.80 -0.74
C LYS A 72 -11.13 -19.36 -0.07
N LEU A 73 -11.90 -18.49 -0.73
CA LEU A 73 -13.17 -17.99 -0.24
C LEU A 73 -14.35 -18.85 -0.70
N THR A 74 -14.12 -20.09 -1.15
CA THR A 74 -15.16 -21.05 -1.54
C THR A 74 -16.28 -20.45 -2.42
N LEU A 75 -15.90 -19.55 -3.34
CA LEU A 75 -16.86 -18.81 -4.16
C LEU A 75 -17.42 -19.72 -5.25
N VAL A 76 -18.74 -19.91 -5.21
CA VAL A 76 -19.55 -20.66 -6.18
C VAL A 76 -20.55 -19.71 -6.84
N ASN A 77 -20.90 -19.97 -8.10
CA ASN A 77 -21.91 -19.20 -8.85
C ASN A 77 -21.75 -17.67 -8.73
N PHE A 78 -20.52 -17.17 -8.94
CA PHE A 78 -20.19 -15.74 -8.80
C PHE A 78 -20.17 -15.04 -10.15
N HIS A 79 -20.40 -13.74 -10.12
CA HIS A 79 -20.15 -12.83 -11.24
C HIS A 79 -18.84 -12.10 -11.00
N GLU A 80 -17.97 -12.06 -12.02
CA GLU A 80 -16.67 -11.39 -11.94
C GLU A 80 -16.72 -10.09 -12.75
N ILE A 81 -16.46 -8.97 -12.08
CA ILE A 81 -16.30 -7.66 -12.71
C ILE A 81 -14.82 -7.30 -12.59
N VAL A 82 -14.19 -7.01 -13.73
CA VAL A 82 -12.77 -6.65 -13.81
C VAL A 82 -12.69 -5.37 -14.62
N ASP A 83 -12.07 -4.36 -14.04
CA ASP A 83 -11.79 -3.11 -14.72
C ASP A 83 -10.30 -2.98 -15.03
N SER A 84 -9.97 -2.21 -16.07
CA SER A 84 -8.59 -1.93 -16.44
C SER A 84 -7.94 -1.03 -15.38
N PRO A 85 -6.74 -1.36 -14.89
CA PRO A 85 -5.99 -0.45 -14.03
C PRO A 85 -5.38 0.72 -14.83
N ASP A 86 -5.48 0.71 -16.16
CA ASP A 86 -4.91 1.76 -17.00
C ASP A 86 -5.52 3.14 -16.69
N ARG A 87 -4.67 4.15 -16.70
CA ARG A 87 -5.01 5.54 -16.36
C ARG A 87 -4.21 6.43 -17.30
N GLU A 88 -4.90 7.07 -18.24
CA GLU A 88 -4.27 7.92 -19.27
C GLU A 88 -3.45 9.07 -18.68
N ASN A 89 -3.78 9.51 -17.46
CA ASN A 89 -3.05 10.54 -16.72
C ASN A 89 -1.81 10.02 -15.96
N ILE A 90 -1.50 8.72 -16.00
CA ILE A 90 -0.32 8.12 -15.36
C ILE A 90 0.66 7.67 -16.44
N LYS A 91 1.88 8.24 -16.42
CA LYS A 91 2.96 7.86 -17.33
C LYS A 91 4.04 7.08 -16.59
N LEU A 92 4.53 6.02 -17.22
CA LEU A 92 5.59 5.18 -16.68
C LEU A 92 6.90 5.48 -17.39
N PHE A 93 7.95 5.75 -16.62
CA PHE A 93 9.30 5.98 -17.10
C PHE A 93 10.28 5.07 -16.35
N VAL A 94 11.33 4.63 -17.04
CA VAL A 94 12.40 3.82 -16.45
C VAL A 94 13.73 4.46 -16.82
N GLU A 95 14.49 4.82 -15.79
CA GLU A 95 15.83 5.38 -15.95
C GLU A 95 16.86 4.43 -15.33
N LYS A 96 17.98 4.24 -16.04
CA LYS A 96 19.08 3.40 -15.57
C LYS A 96 20.08 4.25 -14.78
N ILE A 97 20.18 3.98 -13.49
CA ILE A 97 21.11 4.65 -12.58
C ILE A 97 22.44 3.88 -12.53
N LYS A 98 23.58 4.57 -12.44
CA LYS A 98 24.89 3.91 -12.26
C LYS A 98 24.99 3.34 -10.84
N VAL A 99 25.66 2.19 -10.71
CA VAL A 99 25.78 1.45 -9.43
C VAL A 99 26.29 2.31 -8.27
N ASN A 100 27.16 3.28 -8.55
CA ASN A 100 27.76 4.17 -7.54
C ASN A 100 27.36 5.65 -7.75
N GLU A 101 26.24 5.91 -8.45
CA GLU A 101 25.71 7.26 -8.56
C GLU A 101 25.31 7.76 -7.16
N LYS A 102 25.67 9.00 -6.84
CA LYS A 102 25.23 9.61 -5.57
C LYS A 102 23.74 9.90 -5.65
N ILE A 103 23.02 9.74 -4.54
CA ILE A 103 21.59 10.07 -4.44
C ILE A 103 21.32 11.51 -4.89
N SER A 104 22.15 12.46 -4.46
CA SER A 104 22.02 13.88 -4.85
C SER A 104 22.19 14.13 -6.34
N VAL A 105 22.92 13.26 -7.05
CA VAL A 105 23.06 13.34 -8.52
C VAL A 105 21.87 12.69 -9.19
N THR A 106 21.43 11.51 -8.72
CA THR A 106 20.23 10.82 -9.23
C THR A 106 18.97 11.69 -9.13
N PHE A 107 18.82 12.42 -8.03
CA PHE A 107 17.65 13.25 -7.76
C PHE A 107 17.91 14.76 -7.95
N SER A 108 18.97 15.14 -8.66
CA SER A 108 19.30 16.56 -8.86
C SER A 108 18.12 17.35 -9.43
N TRP A 109 17.42 16.78 -10.41
CA TRP A 109 16.24 17.40 -11.03
C TRP A 109 15.13 17.74 -10.01
N LEU A 110 14.93 16.89 -9.00
CA LEU A 110 13.90 17.10 -7.98
C LEU A 110 14.39 18.05 -6.91
N ILE A 111 15.66 17.95 -6.52
CA ILE A 111 16.30 18.88 -5.59
C ILE A 111 16.24 20.30 -6.16
N ASP A 112 16.65 20.49 -7.42
CA ASP A 112 16.63 21.78 -8.10
C ASP A 112 15.19 22.32 -8.21
N MET A 113 14.20 21.45 -8.49
CA MET A 113 12.79 21.83 -8.52
C MET A 113 12.29 22.32 -7.16
N VAL A 114 12.63 21.62 -6.07
CA VAL A 114 12.25 22.04 -4.72
C VAL A 114 12.94 23.35 -4.33
N MET A 115 14.21 23.55 -4.75
CA MET A 115 14.92 24.82 -4.53
C MET A 115 14.27 26.00 -5.25
N ASP A 116 13.82 25.80 -6.49
CA ASP A 116 13.23 26.85 -7.33
C ASP A 116 11.79 27.17 -6.93
N GLN A 117 10.99 26.14 -6.64
CA GLN A 117 9.54 26.26 -6.47
C GLN A 117 9.09 26.29 -5.01
N GLY A 118 9.88 25.76 -4.08
CA GLY A 118 9.54 25.69 -2.67
C GLY A 118 8.16 25.07 -2.42
N GLY A 119 7.28 25.79 -1.71
CA GLY A 119 5.92 25.34 -1.41
C GLY A 119 4.99 25.22 -2.63
N GLU A 120 5.39 25.72 -3.80
CA GLU A 120 4.68 25.53 -5.07
C GLU A 120 5.17 24.28 -5.83
N CYS A 121 6.20 23.59 -5.33
CA CYS A 121 6.68 22.34 -5.91
C CYS A 121 5.55 21.29 -5.87
N PRO A 122 5.24 20.61 -6.99
CA PRO A 122 4.29 19.50 -6.96
C PRO A 122 4.70 18.45 -5.93
N ARG A 123 3.72 17.83 -5.28
CA ARG A 123 3.98 16.78 -4.29
C ARG A 123 4.55 15.52 -4.95
N HIS A 124 5.60 14.98 -4.33
CA HIS A 124 6.30 13.78 -4.78
C HIS A 124 6.36 12.75 -3.64
N ILE A 125 6.24 11.47 -3.98
CA ILE A 125 6.45 10.36 -3.04
C ILE A 125 7.59 9.51 -3.58
N ILE A 126 8.64 9.33 -2.76
CA ILE A 126 9.79 8.48 -3.10
C ILE A 126 9.71 7.18 -2.29
N PHE A 127 9.34 6.08 -2.95
CA PHE A 127 9.32 4.77 -2.32
C PHE A 127 10.72 4.17 -2.20
N CYS A 128 11.13 3.83 -0.98
CA CYS A 128 12.41 3.20 -0.68
C CYS A 128 12.22 1.74 -0.22
N PRO A 129 13.08 0.79 -0.63
CA PRO A 129 12.96 -0.62 -0.26
C PRO A 129 13.44 -0.92 1.17
N SER A 130 14.07 0.04 1.86
CA SER A 130 14.52 -0.13 3.24
C SER A 130 14.47 1.20 4.00
N ILE A 131 14.35 1.12 5.33
CA ILE A 131 14.43 2.27 6.24
C ILE A 131 15.77 2.99 6.05
N LYS A 132 16.86 2.25 5.88
CA LYS A 132 18.19 2.82 5.65
C LYS A 132 18.23 3.68 4.39
N LEU A 133 17.74 3.17 3.25
CA LEU A 133 17.73 3.97 2.02
C LEU A 133 16.80 5.18 2.13
N CYS A 134 15.67 5.04 2.83
CA CYS A 134 14.77 6.18 3.11
C CYS A 134 15.50 7.28 3.89
N ALA A 135 16.25 6.91 4.94
CA ALA A 135 17.06 7.85 5.71
C ALA A 135 18.22 8.46 4.88
N ASP A 136 18.90 7.65 4.05
CA ASP A 136 19.98 8.11 3.18
C ASP A 136 19.45 9.13 2.14
N VAL A 137 18.26 8.88 1.57
CA VAL A 137 17.58 9.82 0.65
C VAL A 137 17.19 11.10 1.38
N TYR A 138 16.51 10.99 2.51
CA TYR A 138 16.10 12.13 3.33
C TYR A 138 17.30 13.03 3.69
N PHE A 139 18.40 12.43 4.16
CA PHE A 139 19.61 13.17 4.51
C PHE A 139 20.24 13.85 3.29
N ALA A 140 20.33 13.17 2.14
CA ALA A 140 20.86 13.77 0.92
C ALA A 140 20.07 15.02 0.51
N PHE A 141 18.75 14.96 0.57
CA PHE A 141 17.89 16.10 0.30
C PHE A 141 18.04 17.22 1.33
N LYS A 142 18.05 16.91 2.64
CA LYS A 142 18.23 17.92 3.70
C LYS A 142 19.58 18.66 3.57
N VAL A 143 20.67 17.95 3.28
CA VAL A 143 21.98 18.56 3.04
C VAL A 143 21.96 19.44 1.80
N SER A 144 21.34 18.98 0.71
CA SER A 144 21.23 19.77 -0.52
C SER A 144 20.39 21.03 -0.32
N LEU A 145 19.30 20.96 0.45
CA LEU A 145 18.35 22.07 0.68
C LEU A 145 18.70 22.96 1.90
N ASN A 146 19.96 22.96 2.32
CA ASN A 146 20.48 23.81 3.41
C ASN A 146 19.79 23.63 4.78
N GLU A 147 19.28 22.43 5.12
CA GLU A 147 18.64 22.02 6.40
C GLU A 147 17.41 22.83 6.87
N CYS A 148 17.30 24.11 6.53
CA CYS A 148 16.26 25.06 6.94
C CYS A 148 14.95 24.92 6.16
N ILE A 149 14.93 24.07 5.12
CA ILE A 149 13.78 23.87 4.26
C ILE A 149 12.94 22.67 4.76
N ASN A 150 11.68 22.95 5.09
CA ASN A 150 10.73 21.99 5.67
C ASN A 150 9.83 21.28 4.64
N TYR A 151 10.19 21.27 3.35
CA TYR A 151 9.38 20.63 2.29
C TYR A 151 9.58 19.10 2.17
N ILE A 152 10.31 18.48 3.11
CA ILE A 152 10.73 17.08 2.99
C ILE A 152 10.67 16.41 4.35
N GLU A 153 9.96 15.29 4.36
CA GLU A 153 9.80 14.40 5.49
C GLU A 153 10.10 12.94 5.14
N MET A 154 10.42 12.14 6.16
CA MET A 154 10.62 10.70 6.00
C MET A 154 9.55 9.90 6.74
N PHE A 155 8.98 8.90 6.06
CA PHE A 155 7.90 8.08 6.61
C PHE A 155 8.27 6.59 6.56
N HIS A 156 8.40 5.95 7.73
CA HIS A 156 8.60 4.50 7.84
C HIS A 156 8.01 3.91 9.12
N SER A 157 8.06 2.58 9.27
CA SER A 157 7.43 1.87 10.40
C SER A 157 7.91 2.35 11.76
N CYS A 158 9.21 2.67 11.89
CA CYS A 158 9.82 3.17 13.12
C CYS A 158 9.69 4.70 13.36
N THR A 159 9.07 5.46 12.45
CA THR A 159 8.76 6.88 12.69
C THR A 159 7.77 6.97 13.85
N THR A 160 7.90 7.98 14.71
CA THR A 160 6.96 8.16 15.84
C THR A 160 5.55 8.39 15.31
N ASP A 161 4.53 7.93 16.04
CA ASP A 161 3.15 8.06 15.57
C ASP A 161 2.74 9.53 15.43
N GLN A 162 3.22 10.40 16.34
CA GLN A 162 3.04 11.85 16.22
C GLN A 162 3.52 12.39 14.85
N VAL A 163 4.76 12.08 14.45
CA VAL A 163 5.31 12.56 13.17
C VAL A 163 4.59 11.92 11.98
N LYS A 164 4.17 10.66 12.10
CA LYS A 164 3.35 10.01 11.06
C LYS A 164 2.02 10.72 10.89
N ASP A 165 1.40 11.17 11.97
CA ASP A 165 0.11 11.86 11.94
C ASP A 165 0.29 13.27 11.35
N GLU A 166 1.32 14.02 11.75
CA GLU A 166 1.68 15.31 11.15
C GLU A 166 1.88 15.21 9.62
N ILE A 167 2.65 14.21 9.16
CA ILE A 167 2.86 13.98 7.72
C ILE A 167 1.55 13.62 7.00
N ARG A 168 0.68 12.81 7.62
CA ARG A 168 -0.60 12.44 7.01
C ARG A 168 -1.53 13.63 6.89
N GLU A 169 -1.64 14.45 7.94
CA GLU A 169 -2.47 15.65 7.96
C GLU A 169 -2.02 16.64 6.87
N ASP A 170 -0.72 16.85 6.71
CA ASP A 170 -0.19 17.69 5.63
C ASP A 170 -0.48 17.11 4.23
N MET A 171 -0.24 15.80 4.04
CA MET A 171 -0.48 15.12 2.76
C MET A 171 -1.98 15.05 2.38
N GLU A 172 -2.89 15.08 3.35
CA GLU A 172 -4.33 15.18 3.14
C GLU A 172 -4.79 16.61 2.83
N ASN A 173 -4.08 17.61 3.34
CA ASN A 173 -4.38 19.01 3.06
C ASN A 173 -4.04 19.37 1.61
N LYS A 174 -4.99 19.97 0.87
CA LYS A 174 -4.75 20.40 -0.52
C LYS A 174 -3.66 21.46 -0.62
N ASP A 175 -3.55 22.30 0.41
CA ASP A 175 -2.60 23.41 0.52
C ASP A 175 -1.40 23.06 1.42
N GLY A 176 -1.21 21.77 1.74
CA GLY A 176 -0.02 21.28 2.46
C GLY A 176 1.27 21.43 1.64
N HIS A 177 2.43 21.40 2.30
CA HIS A 177 3.73 21.79 1.73
C HIS A 177 4.78 20.68 1.76
#